data_AF-W4V8T0-F1
#
_entry.id   AF-W4V8T0-F1
#
_cell.length_a   1.000
_cell.length_b   1.000
_cell.length_c   1.000
_cell.angle_alpha   90.00
_cell.angle_beta   90.00
_cell.angle_gamma   90.00
#
_symmetry.space_group_name_H-M   'P 1'
#
loop_
_entity.id
_entity.type
_entity.pdbx_description
1 polymer ?
#
loop_
_entity_poly.entity_id
_entity_poly.type
_entity_poly.pdbx_seq_one_letter_code
_entity_poly.pdbx_strand_id
1 'polypeptide(L)'
;MIPTQNVDGIGIREVISEEDADKVFLILKNKTLPSNTNWNKRYRENMGKIKSGNIYEVADVVRCLMLRDKEKGLSTGEKKMLNSAKQILISELVLAKNMNAMEIEGIINKYIKV
;
A
#
# COMPACT_ATOMS: atom_id res chain seq x y z
N MET A 1 -27.24 -13.91 11.76
CA MET A 1 -26.73 -15.08 11.01
C MET A 1 -26.65 -14.66 9.57
N ILE A 2 -25.44 -14.47 9.04
CA ILE A 2 -25.21 -13.96 7.68
C ILE A 2 -25.00 -15.18 6.77
N PRO A 3 -25.79 -15.36 5.70
CA PRO A 3 -25.72 -16.56 4.86
C PRO A 3 -24.39 -16.63 4.11
N THR A 4 -23.62 -17.70 4.34
CA THR A 4 -22.26 -17.94 3.85
C THR A 4 -22.17 -18.42 2.40
N GLN A 5 -23.28 -18.43 1.64
CA GLN A 5 -23.32 -19.06 0.31
C GLN A 5 -23.21 -18.08 -0.88
N ASN A 6 -23.22 -16.76 -0.67
CA ASN A 6 -23.12 -15.74 -1.74
C ASN A 6 -22.13 -14.62 -1.37
N VAL A 7 -20.94 -14.98 -0.88
CA VAL A 7 -19.91 -14.01 -0.48
C VAL A 7 -19.16 -13.37 -1.67
N ASP A 8 -19.16 -14.00 -2.85
CA ASP A 8 -18.48 -13.48 -4.06
C ASP A 8 -19.08 -12.19 -4.64
N GLY A 9 -20.32 -11.83 -4.29
CA GLY A 9 -21.05 -10.69 -4.86
C GLY A 9 -21.27 -9.51 -3.92
N ILE A 10 -20.91 -9.64 -2.64
CA ILE A 10 -21.02 -8.59 -1.65
C ILE A 10 -19.59 -8.14 -1.44
N GLY A 11 -19.24 -6.90 -1.75
CA GLY A 11 -17.88 -6.35 -1.63
C GLY A 11 -17.33 -6.27 -0.21
N ILE A 12 -17.64 -7.25 0.64
CA ILE A 12 -16.99 -7.57 1.89
C ILE A 12 -15.64 -8.17 1.50
N ARG A 13 -14.61 -7.33 1.48
CA ARG A 13 -13.24 -7.86 1.47
C ARG A 13 -13.02 -8.63 2.76
N GLU A 14 -12.64 -9.89 2.66
CA GLU A 14 -11.96 -10.55 3.76
C GLU A 14 -10.67 -9.80 4.07
N VAL A 15 -10.36 -9.67 5.37
CA VAL A 15 -9.06 -9.17 5.81
C VAL A 15 -7.98 -10.03 5.15
N ILE A 16 -6.91 -9.38 4.70
CA ILE A 16 -5.81 -10.08 4.01
C ILE A 16 -5.23 -11.17 4.94
N SER A 17 -4.91 -12.32 4.36
CA SER A 17 -4.29 -13.40 5.12
C SER A 17 -2.84 -13.07 5.45
N GLU A 18 -2.26 -13.79 6.40
CA GLU A 18 -0.85 -13.63 6.76
C GLU A 18 0.07 -13.82 5.54
N GLU A 19 -0.27 -14.76 4.66
CA GLU A 19 0.43 -15.03 3.40
C GLU A 19 0.41 -13.84 2.42
N ASP A 20 -0.72 -13.12 2.35
CA ASP A 20 -0.85 -11.92 1.51
C ASP A 20 -0.02 -10.77 2.10
N ALA A 21 0.02 -10.64 3.43
CA ALA A 21 0.88 -9.68 4.10
C ALA A 21 2.37 -9.91 3.78
N ASP A 22 2.83 -11.17 3.77
CA ASP A 22 4.19 -11.53 3.36
C ASP A 22 4.50 -11.14 1.90
N LYS A 23 3.55 -11.39 0.98
CA LYS A 23 3.67 -10.93 -0.42
C LYS A 23 3.73 -9.41 -0.52
N VAL A 24 2.95 -8.69 0.28
CA VAL A 24 2.98 -7.22 0.36
C VAL A 24 4.36 -6.74 0.82
N PHE A 25 4.95 -7.38 1.85
CA PHE A 25 6.32 -7.06 2.26
C PHE A 25 7.34 -7.32 1.15
N LEU A 26 7.18 -8.39 0.37
CA LEU A 26 8.03 -8.68 -0.78
C LEU A 26 7.94 -7.57 -1.85
N ILE A 27 6.73 -7.06 -2.12
CA ILE A 27 6.52 -5.94 -3.02
C ILE A 27 7.22 -4.70 -2.50
N LEU A 28 7.03 -4.34 -1.22
CA LEU A 28 7.65 -3.18 -0.57
C LEU A 28 9.18 -3.24 -0.59
N LYS A 29 9.76 -4.44 -0.46
CA LYS A 29 11.21 -4.67 -0.50
C LYS A 29 11.80 -4.47 -1.90
N ASN A 30 11.02 -4.67 -2.96
CA ASN A 30 11.50 -4.56 -4.33
C ASN A 30 11.69 -3.08 -4.73
N LYS A 31 12.90 -2.69 -5.12
CA LYS A 31 13.26 -1.30 -5.46
C LYS A 31 12.95 -0.91 -6.92
N THR A 32 12.06 -1.62 -7.59
CA THR A 32 11.75 -1.32 -9.01
C THR A 32 10.86 -0.09 -9.10
N LEU A 33 11.41 1.02 -9.61
CA LEU A 33 10.60 2.19 -9.98
C LEU A 33 10.03 1.99 -11.39
N PRO A 34 8.72 2.23 -11.59
CA PRO A 34 8.16 2.29 -12.93
C PRO A 34 8.77 3.47 -13.68
N SER A 35 9.29 3.21 -14.88
CA SER A 35 10.00 4.16 -15.76
C SER A 35 9.13 5.30 -16.32
N ASN A 36 7.90 5.47 -15.82
CA ASN A 36 6.91 6.35 -16.45
C ASN A 36 7.16 7.82 -16.10
N THR A 37 7.43 8.62 -17.13
CA THR A 37 7.84 10.03 -17.03
C THR A 37 6.67 10.98 -16.72
N ASN A 38 5.42 10.59 -17.00
CA ASN A 38 4.27 11.50 -16.87
C ASN A 38 3.68 11.53 -15.45
N TRP A 39 4.03 12.59 -14.72
CA TRP A 39 3.58 12.93 -13.37
C TRP A 39 2.06 12.84 -13.17
N ASN A 40 1.30 13.53 -14.02
CA ASN A 40 -0.15 13.70 -13.86
C ASN A 40 -0.92 12.40 -14.07
N LYS A 41 -0.48 11.59 -15.05
CA LYS A 41 -1.10 10.29 -15.32
C LYS A 41 -0.90 9.37 -14.11
N ARG A 42 0.34 9.28 -13.61
CA ARG A 42 0.70 8.46 -12.45
C ARG A 42 -0.08 8.85 -11.19
N TYR A 43 -0.24 10.15 -10.92
CA TYR A 43 -1.02 10.60 -9.76
C TYR A 43 -2.47 10.11 -9.81
N ARG A 44 -3.13 10.21 -10.98
CA ARG A 44 -4.51 9.73 -11.15
C ARG A 44 -4.59 8.21 -11.03
N GLU A 45 -3.65 7.48 -11.63
CA GLU A 45 -3.56 6.02 -11.53
C GLU A 45 -3.37 5.58 -10.07
N ASN A 46 -2.42 6.18 -9.36
CA ASN A 46 -2.19 5.91 -7.93
C ASN A 46 -3.43 6.22 -7.07
N MET A 47 -4.14 7.30 -7.38
CA MET A 47 -5.38 7.62 -6.69
C MET A 47 -6.48 6.59 -6.97
N GLY A 48 -6.56 6.07 -8.19
CA GLY A 48 -7.45 4.97 -8.56
C GLY A 48 -7.12 3.67 -7.82
N LYS A 49 -5.83 3.32 -7.75
CA LYS A 49 -5.30 2.18 -6.99
C LYS A 49 -5.64 2.23 -5.51
N ILE A 50 -5.49 3.40 -4.88
CA ILE A 50 -5.86 3.58 -3.47
C ILE A 50 -7.37 3.41 -3.28
N LYS A 51 -8.19 3.93 -4.22
CA LYS A 51 -9.64 3.81 -4.19
C LYS A 51 -10.15 2.39 -4.47
N SER A 52 -9.41 1.56 -5.21
CA SER A 52 -9.75 0.14 -5.41
C SER A 52 -9.66 -0.65 -4.10
N GLY A 53 -8.91 -0.13 -3.12
CA GLY A 53 -8.65 -0.75 -1.83
C GLY A 53 -7.79 -2.03 -1.92
N ASN A 54 -7.23 -2.35 -3.09
CA ASN A 54 -6.41 -3.54 -3.24
C ASN A 54 -5.08 -3.35 -2.51
N ILE A 55 -4.82 -4.16 -1.49
CA ILE A 55 -3.61 -4.07 -0.67
C ILE A 55 -2.33 -4.09 -1.50
N TYR A 56 -2.30 -4.90 -2.56
CA TYR A 56 -1.15 -5.04 -3.44
C TYR A 56 -0.90 -3.74 -4.23
N GLU A 57 -1.98 -3.11 -4.68
CA GLU A 57 -1.90 -1.85 -5.40
C GLU A 57 -1.56 -0.68 -4.47
N VAL A 58 -2.12 -0.66 -3.25
CA VAL A 58 -1.78 0.33 -2.23
C VAL A 58 -0.30 0.21 -1.85
N ALA A 59 0.20 -1.01 -1.65
CA ALA A 59 1.61 -1.28 -1.37
C ALA A 59 2.52 -0.81 -2.50
N ASP A 60 2.14 -1.05 -3.76
CA ASP A 60 2.85 -0.55 -4.94
C ASP A 60 2.92 0.98 -4.96
N VAL A 61 1.81 1.66 -4.64
CA VAL A 61 1.76 3.13 -4.57
C VAL A 61 2.64 3.67 -3.45
N VAL A 62 2.54 3.11 -2.23
CA VAL A 62 3.39 3.52 -1.09
C VAL A 62 4.86 3.37 -1.45
N ARG A 63 5.25 2.21 -1.97
CA ARG A 63 6.61 1.92 -2.43
C ARG A 63 7.09 2.94 -3.47
N CYS A 64 6.31 3.15 -4.54
CA CYS A 64 6.66 4.06 -5.62
C CYS A 64 6.82 5.51 -5.15
N LEU A 65 5.95 5.96 -4.24
CA LEU A 65 6.01 7.31 -3.67
C LEU A 65 7.21 7.44 -2.72
N MET A 66 7.46 6.46 -1.85
CA MET A 66 8.60 6.53 -0.92
C MET A 66 9.95 6.46 -1.63
N LEU A 67 10.10 5.61 -2.65
CA LEU A 67 11.31 5.57 -3.48
C LEU A 67 11.54 6.93 -4.16
N ARG A 68 10.48 7.55 -4.68
CA ARG A 68 10.59 8.85 -5.34
C ARG A 68 10.87 9.99 -4.37
N ASP A 69 10.33 9.93 -3.15
CA ASP A 69 10.67 10.88 -2.09
C ASP A 69 12.17 10.87 -1.80
N LYS A 70 12.79 9.69 -1.82
CA LYS A 70 14.23 9.51 -1.64
C LYS A 70 15.06 10.02 -2.82
N GLU A 71 14.62 9.77 -4.06
CA GLU A 71 15.40 10.16 -5.26
C GLU A 71 15.28 11.64 -5.63
N LYS A 72 14.05 12.16 -5.69
CA LYS A 72 13.76 13.50 -6.23
C LYS A 72 12.93 14.38 -5.28
N GLY A 73 12.42 13.79 -4.19
CA GLY A 73 11.44 14.44 -3.33
C GLY A 73 10.02 14.39 -3.90
N LEU A 74 9.03 14.47 -2.99
CA LEU A 74 7.61 14.53 -3.31
C LEU A 74 7.06 15.95 -3.19
N SER A 75 6.11 16.29 -4.06
CA SER A 75 5.25 17.47 -3.92
C SER A 75 4.29 17.33 -2.73
N THR A 76 3.73 18.44 -2.23
CA THR A 76 2.78 18.45 -1.11
C THR A 76 1.59 17.51 -1.33
N GLY A 77 1.05 17.45 -2.56
CA GLY A 77 -0.06 16.55 -2.90
C GLY A 77 0.33 15.07 -2.86
N GLU A 78 1.53 14.74 -3.32
CA GLU A 78 2.08 13.39 -3.24
C GLU A 78 2.36 12.95 -1.83
N LYS A 79 2.92 13.85 -1.00
CA LYS A 79 3.16 13.55 0.43
C LYS A 79 1.85 13.22 1.12
N LYS A 80 0.78 13.97 0.82
CA LYS A 80 -0.56 13.68 1.34
C LYS A 80 -1.06 12.32 0.86
N MET A 81 -0.91 12.01 -0.43
CA MET A 81 -1.26 10.70 -0.98
C MET A 81 -0.48 9.56 -0.34
N LEU A 82 0.83 9.73 -0.15
CA LEU A 82 1.69 8.75 0.50
C LEU A 82 1.22 8.50 1.94
N ASN A 83 0.96 9.55 2.71
CA ASN A 83 0.46 9.40 4.08
C ASN A 83 -0.87 8.66 4.13
N SER A 84 -1.83 9.00 3.26
CA SER A 84 -3.11 8.29 3.19
C SER A 84 -2.94 6.82 2.79
N ALA A 85 -2.14 6.53 1.76
CA ALA A 85 -1.88 5.16 1.31
C ALA A 85 -1.14 4.35 2.39
N LYS A 86 -0.18 4.96 3.08
CA LYS A 86 0.59 4.34 4.17
C LYS A 86 -0.32 4.00 5.35
N GLN A 87 -1.23 4.88 5.74
CA GLN A 87 -2.18 4.60 6.81
C GLN A 87 -3.08 3.41 6.47
N ILE A 88 -3.63 3.36 5.26
CA ILE A 88 -4.44 2.21 4.79
C ILE A 88 -3.63 0.91 4.85
N LEU A 89 -2.41 0.94 4.31
CA LEU A 89 -1.51 -0.21 4.30
C LEU A 89 -1.18 -0.71 5.71
N ILE A 90 -0.90 0.21 6.64
CA ILE A 90 -0.62 -0.15 8.03
C ILE A 90 -1.85 -0.77 8.68
N SER A 91 -3.04 -0.17 8.54
CA SER A 91 -4.28 -0.70 9.12
C SER A 91 -4.56 -2.14 8.67
N GLU A 92 -4.36 -2.44 7.39
CA GLU A 92 -4.54 -3.78 6.83
C GLU A 92 -3.50 -4.79 7.37
N LEU A 93 -2.22 -4.39 7.42
CA LEU A 93 -1.15 -5.24 7.94
C LEU A 93 -1.27 -5.49 9.44
N VAL A 94 -1.77 -4.51 10.22
CA VAL A 94 -2.07 -4.65 11.65
C VAL A 94 -3.11 -5.74 11.84
N LEU A 95 -4.18 -5.72 11.04
CA LEU A 95 -5.25 -6.73 11.11
C LEU A 95 -4.76 -8.12 10.67
N ALA A 96 -3.86 -8.19 9.69
CA ALA A 96 -3.37 -9.45 9.13
C ALA A 96 -2.34 -10.17 10.01
N LYS A 97 -1.34 -9.44 10.53
CA LYS A 97 -0.24 -9.99 11.34
C LYS A 97 -0.47 -9.84 12.84
N ASN A 98 -1.57 -9.21 13.26
CA ASN A 98 -1.87 -8.85 14.65
C ASN A 98 -0.70 -8.10 15.35
N MET A 99 0.02 -7.30 14.56
CA MET A 99 1.18 -6.51 14.99
C MET A 99 0.77 -5.06 15.24
N ASN A 100 1.53 -4.34 16.05
CA ASN A 100 1.25 -2.93 16.30
C ASN A 100 1.58 -2.06 15.07
N ALA A 101 0.78 -1.01 14.86
CA ALA A 101 0.98 -0.04 13.78
C ALA A 101 2.38 0.57 13.78
N MET A 102 2.95 0.80 14.97
CA MET A 102 4.29 1.34 15.15
C MET A 102 5.39 0.37 14.68
N GLU A 103 5.21 -0.93 14.91
CA GLU A 103 6.17 -1.95 14.45
C GLU A 103 6.14 -2.08 12.93
N ILE A 104 4.95 -2.15 12.35
CA ILE A 104 4.77 -2.21 10.89
C ILE A 104 5.34 -0.95 10.23
N GLU A 105 5.07 0.23 10.79
CA GLU A 105 5.67 1.46 10.29
C GLU A 105 7.20 1.42 10.33
N GLY A 106 7.78 0.90 11.43
CA GLY A 106 9.22 0.69 11.56
C GLY A 106 9.78 -0.22 10.47
N ILE A 107 9.10 -1.33 10.19
CA ILE A 107 9.46 -2.28 9.14
C ILE A 107 9.41 -1.62 7.76
N ILE A 108 8.31 -0.91 7.43
CA ILE A 108 8.14 -0.21 6.15
C ILE A 108 9.26 0.83 5.97
N ASN A 109 9.52 1.65 6.99
CA ASN A 109 10.58 2.65 6.95
C ASN A 109 11.97 2.01 6.76
N LYS A 110 12.22 0.84 7.38
CA LYS A 110 13.49 0.11 7.27
C LYS A 110 13.77 -0.36 5.84
N TYR A 111 12.75 -0.82 5.12
CA TYR A 111 12.92 -1.28 3.74
C TYR A 111 13.36 -0.17 2.76
N ILE A 112 13.11 1.10 3.11
CA ILE A 112 13.39 2.24 2.23
C ILE A 112 14.63 3.03 2.69
N LYS A 113 14.99 2.96 3.98
CA LYS A 113 16.16 3.65 4.55
C LYS A 113 17.54 3.07 4.18
N VAL A 114 17.64 2.10 3.27
CA VAL A 114 18.94 1.61 2.73
C VAL A 114 19.34 2.43 1.53
#